data_AF-A0A2X0KMQ1-F1
#
_entry.id   AF-A0A2X0KMQ1-F1
#
_cell.length_a   1.000
_cell.length_b   1.000
_cell.length_c   1.000
_cell.angle_alpha   90.00
_cell.angle_beta   90.00
_cell.angle_gamma   90.00
#
_symmetry.space_group_name_H-M   'P 1'
#
loop_
_entity.id
_entity.type
_entity.pdbx_description
1 polymer ?
#
loop_
_entity_poly.entity_id
_entity_poly.type
_entity_poly.pdbx_seq_one_letter_code
_entity_poly.pdbx_strand_id
1 'polypeptide(L)'
;MSRRTPRVVVTNDDGPPTDLSGHSPFVYPFACALAEQLGWDVKVVVPSSQRSWVGKSYAITQVTTGRYFYPTGPNGTDGEQCELPRPLKEGEKTEWVLLDGTPATCANIAIHSLYPPGSIDLVISGPNFGRNTSTAFALSSGTIGAAMAASLSHIPAIALSWGLMEGYKPPPQSFIQGAVDVSCQIASKLWDLGWEQADSEHRVDVYSVNVPLMPSIISKGGPTVYWTEMAKTKYQRLFKSTAKIPAPVVKDGGPAAVPADKSSVEQGKEQEAAEGQASGAEALRMVDSHYQAPLRFVFAPDIGPLVNPSPASLQEGTDNHALMHGAISVTPIQAAFASADFPRGKAIETDGLKWRL
;
A
#
# COMPACT_ATOMS: atom_id res chain seq x y z
N MET A 1 -33.31 6.74 -4.36
CA MET A 1 -32.90 7.98 -3.65
C MET A 1 -31.45 8.24 -4.04
N SER A 2 -31.13 9.38 -4.64
CA SER A 2 -29.74 9.73 -4.96
C SER A 2 -28.96 9.80 -3.64
N ARG A 3 -27.90 8.99 -3.48
CA ARG A 3 -27.03 9.10 -2.30
C ARG A 3 -26.37 10.48 -2.30
N ARG A 4 -26.19 11.06 -1.11
CA ARG A 4 -25.45 12.30 -0.94
C ARG A 4 -24.02 12.13 -1.46
N THR A 5 -23.44 13.22 -1.98
CA THR A 5 -22.02 13.30 -2.33
C THR A 5 -21.19 12.92 -1.10
N PRO A 6 -20.30 11.92 -1.19
CA PRO A 6 -19.46 11.53 -0.07
C PRO A 6 -18.36 12.57 0.18
N ARG A 7 -18.06 12.76 1.46
CA ARG A 7 -16.88 13.52 1.92
C ARG A 7 -15.76 12.52 2.18
N VAL A 8 -14.71 12.60 1.39
CA VAL A 8 -13.68 11.57 1.28
C VAL A 8 -12.34 12.11 1.73
N VAL A 9 -11.66 11.35 2.58
CA VAL A 9 -10.23 11.53 2.82
C VAL A 9 -9.46 10.56 1.95
N VAL A 10 -8.58 11.10 1.11
CA VAL A 10 -7.55 10.34 0.42
C VAL A 10 -6.27 10.34 1.26
N THR A 11 -5.66 9.18 1.45
CA THR A 11 -4.36 9.01 2.11
C THR A 11 -3.51 8.03 1.31
N ASN A 12 -2.25 7.81 1.66
CA ASN A 12 -1.39 6.79 1.04
C ASN A 12 -0.19 6.47 1.97
N ASP A 13 0.70 5.61 1.50
CA ASP A 13 2.00 5.34 2.13
C ASP A 13 3.21 5.71 1.26
N ASP A 14 2.99 6.21 0.04
CA ASP A 14 4.05 6.71 -0.83
C ASP A 14 4.47 8.16 -0.53
N GLY A 15 3.58 8.93 0.14
CA GLY A 15 3.81 10.32 0.53
C GLY A 15 3.30 11.35 -0.48
N PRO A 16 3.79 12.60 -0.45
CA PRO A 16 3.34 13.67 -1.35
C PRO A 16 3.65 13.34 -2.81
N PRO A 17 2.93 13.94 -3.78
CA PRO A 17 3.05 13.59 -5.18
C PRO A 17 4.45 13.82 -5.73
N THR A 18 4.89 12.90 -6.58
CA THR A 18 6.15 12.98 -7.33
C THR A 18 5.88 12.77 -8.81
N ASP A 19 6.86 13.02 -9.67
CA ASP A 19 6.79 12.52 -11.04
C ASP A 19 6.95 10.98 -11.08
N LEU A 20 6.92 10.41 -12.29
CA LEU A 20 7.07 8.97 -12.52
C LEU A 20 8.46 8.41 -12.16
N SER A 21 9.46 9.26 -11.91
CA SER A 21 10.76 8.85 -11.41
C SER A 21 10.79 8.71 -9.88
N GLY A 22 9.80 9.29 -9.19
CA GLY A 22 9.60 9.16 -7.75
C GLY A 22 8.64 8.04 -7.34
N HIS A 23 8.08 8.15 -6.13
CA HIS A 23 7.35 7.06 -5.44
C HIS A 23 5.86 7.25 -5.38
N SER A 24 5.38 8.47 -5.63
CA SER A 24 3.98 8.85 -5.47
C SER A 24 3.39 9.51 -6.73
N PRO A 25 3.54 8.92 -7.94
CA PRO A 25 3.00 9.53 -9.16
C PRO A 25 1.48 9.44 -9.32
N PHE A 26 0.79 8.69 -8.46
CA PHE A 26 -0.60 8.27 -8.72
C PHE A 26 -1.66 8.96 -7.86
N VAL A 27 -1.30 9.39 -6.64
CA VAL A 27 -2.26 9.96 -5.69
C VAL A 27 -2.86 11.28 -6.16
N TYR A 28 -2.06 12.16 -6.78
CA TYR A 28 -2.54 13.45 -7.28
C TYR A 28 -3.56 13.33 -8.41
N PRO A 29 -3.26 12.66 -9.55
CA PRO A 29 -4.24 12.54 -10.64
C PRO A 29 -5.52 11.82 -10.20
N PHE A 30 -5.42 10.83 -9.30
CA PHE A 30 -6.58 10.16 -8.74
C PHE A 30 -7.43 11.08 -7.85
N ALA A 31 -6.81 11.82 -6.92
CA ALA A 31 -7.53 12.75 -6.04
C ALA A 31 -8.23 13.86 -6.83
N CYS A 32 -7.58 14.40 -7.87
CA CYS A 32 -8.20 15.36 -8.79
C CYS A 32 -9.40 14.75 -9.51
N ALA A 33 -9.27 13.51 -10.01
CA ALA A 33 -10.37 12.85 -10.72
C ALA A 33 -11.58 12.55 -9.81
N LEU A 34 -11.38 12.19 -8.54
CA LEU A 34 -12.49 12.06 -7.59
C LEU A 34 -13.25 13.38 -7.42
N ALA A 35 -12.53 14.51 -7.30
CA ALA A 35 -13.14 15.82 -7.14
C ALA A 35 -13.83 16.29 -8.43
N GLU A 36 -13.18 16.15 -9.59
CA GLU A 36 -13.64 16.74 -10.85
C GLU A 36 -14.59 15.83 -11.64
N GLN A 37 -14.31 14.53 -11.72
CA GLN A 37 -15.13 13.59 -12.50
C GLN A 37 -16.35 13.11 -11.71
N LEU A 38 -16.19 12.82 -10.41
CA LEU A 38 -17.28 12.34 -9.56
C LEU A 38 -17.97 13.45 -8.76
N GLY A 39 -17.38 14.64 -8.68
CA GLY A 39 -17.93 15.74 -7.88
C GLY A 39 -17.88 15.49 -6.38
N TRP A 40 -16.98 14.62 -5.91
CA TRP A 40 -16.84 14.27 -4.49
C TRP A 40 -16.15 15.39 -3.71
N ASP A 41 -16.47 15.53 -2.42
CA ASP A 41 -15.74 16.46 -1.53
C ASP A 41 -14.47 15.76 -1.05
N VAL A 42 -13.32 16.13 -1.63
CA VAL A 42 -12.04 15.43 -1.46
C VAL A 42 -11.08 16.26 -0.61
N LYS A 43 -10.59 15.64 0.46
CA LYS A 43 -9.47 16.10 1.27
C LYS A 43 -8.33 15.11 1.19
N VAL A 44 -7.08 15.58 1.19
CA VAL A 44 -5.91 14.69 1.13
C VAL A 44 -5.06 14.83 2.38
N VAL A 45 -4.84 13.73 3.10
CA VAL A 45 -4.00 13.70 4.29
C VAL A 45 -3.02 12.55 4.17
N VAL A 46 -1.76 12.86 3.92
CA VAL A 46 -0.72 11.86 3.60
C VAL A 46 0.52 12.04 4.47
N PRO A 47 1.35 10.99 4.62
CA PRO A 47 2.68 11.14 5.19
C PRO A 47 3.50 12.18 4.42
N SER A 48 4.33 12.96 5.11
CA SER A 48 5.22 13.97 4.52
C SER A 48 6.43 13.39 3.79
N SER A 49 6.65 12.08 3.92
CA SER A 49 7.67 11.29 3.25
C SER A 49 7.18 9.85 3.07
N GLN A 50 7.87 9.08 2.23
CA GLN A 50 7.51 7.70 1.94
C GLN A 50 7.57 6.79 3.19
N ARG A 51 6.56 5.92 3.37
CA ARG A 51 6.37 5.02 4.51
C ARG A 51 5.97 3.59 4.10
N SER A 52 6.65 3.00 3.11
CA SER A 52 6.36 1.63 2.68
C SER A 52 6.74 0.57 3.73
N TRP A 53 6.07 -0.60 3.71
CA TRP A 53 6.37 -1.77 4.57
C TRP A 53 6.15 -1.55 6.07
N VAL A 54 5.30 -0.60 6.45
CA VAL A 54 5.00 -0.26 7.85
C VAL A 54 3.75 -0.94 8.43
N GLY A 55 2.99 -1.67 7.61
CA GLY A 55 1.71 -2.29 7.98
C GLY A 55 0.75 -1.29 8.62
N LYS A 56 0.03 -1.72 9.67
CA LYS A 56 -0.87 -0.85 10.47
C LYS A 56 -0.21 -0.34 11.77
N SER A 57 0.81 0.51 11.65
CA SER A 57 1.54 1.11 12.79
C SER A 57 1.06 2.53 13.13
N TYR A 58 1.12 2.92 14.40
CA TYR A 58 0.87 4.30 14.86
C TYR A 58 2.16 4.90 15.45
N ALA A 59 2.40 6.18 15.20
CA ALA A 59 3.42 6.94 15.91
C ALA A 59 2.92 7.31 17.32
N ILE A 60 3.33 6.57 18.36
CA ILE A 60 2.80 6.73 19.74
C ILE A 60 3.67 7.58 20.67
N THR A 61 4.97 7.71 20.39
CA THR A 61 5.93 8.43 21.26
C THR A 61 6.38 9.78 20.70
N GLN A 62 6.09 10.04 19.42
CA GLN A 62 6.52 11.25 18.73
C GLN A 62 5.35 12.20 18.59
N VAL A 63 5.59 13.49 18.78
CA VAL A 63 4.62 14.53 18.41
C VAL A 63 4.53 14.54 16.89
N THR A 64 3.35 14.26 16.35
CA THR A 64 3.11 14.36 14.91
C THR A 64 2.90 15.81 14.53
N THR A 65 3.70 16.30 13.60
CA THR A 65 3.62 17.65 13.03
C THR A 65 3.30 17.60 11.54
N GLY A 66 2.88 18.73 10.97
CA GLY A 66 2.58 18.78 9.55
C GLY A 66 2.39 20.17 9.02
N ARG A 67 2.11 20.22 7.72
CA ARG A 67 1.95 21.44 6.92
C ARG A 67 0.88 21.25 5.86
N TYR A 68 0.31 22.36 5.42
CA TYR A 68 -0.59 22.37 4.27
C TYR A 68 0.22 22.38 2.98
N PHE A 69 -0.30 21.72 1.96
CA PHE A 69 0.24 21.72 0.61
C PHE A 69 -0.89 21.93 -0.39
N TYR A 70 -0.65 22.79 -1.38
CA TYR A 70 -1.60 23.11 -2.43
C TYR A 70 -0.98 22.74 -3.78
N PRO A 71 -1.06 21.46 -4.18
CA PRO A 71 -0.41 20.99 -5.39
C PRO A 71 -1.02 21.63 -6.64
N THR A 72 -0.14 21.90 -7.60
CA THR A 72 -0.45 22.45 -8.91
C THR A 72 0.37 21.76 -9.99
N GLY A 73 0.09 22.11 -11.24
CA GLY A 73 0.75 21.50 -12.39
C GLY A 73 0.19 20.12 -12.74
N PRO A 74 0.73 19.49 -13.80
CA PRO A 74 0.18 18.25 -14.36
C PRO A 74 0.34 17.04 -13.43
N ASN A 75 1.41 16.99 -12.63
CA ASN A 75 1.72 15.87 -11.74
C ASN A 75 1.52 16.22 -10.26
N GLY A 76 1.13 17.46 -9.93
CA GLY A 76 0.94 17.92 -8.56
C GLY A 76 2.23 18.12 -7.78
N THR A 77 3.38 18.11 -8.46
CA THR A 77 4.72 18.25 -7.86
C THR A 77 5.05 19.69 -7.49
N ASP A 78 4.45 20.65 -8.20
CA ASP A 78 4.56 22.07 -7.92
C ASP A 78 3.50 22.49 -6.89
N GLY A 79 3.65 23.65 -6.27
CA GLY A 79 2.64 24.17 -5.36
C GLY A 79 3.21 24.88 -4.15
N GLU A 80 2.33 25.53 -3.41
CA GLU A 80 2.68 26.25 -2.19
C GLU A 80 2.55 25.34 -0.96
N GLN A 81 3.51 25.45 -0.04
CA GLN A 81 3.41 24.85 1.29
C GLN A 81 3.23 25.93 2.34
N CYS A 82 2.31 25.73 3.27
CA CYS A 82 1.94 26.72 4.27
C CYS A 82 1.82 26.07 5.66
N GLU A 83 2.15 26.82 6.71
CA GLU A 83 1.92 26.40 8.10
C GLU A 83 0.46 26.51 8.52
N LEU A 84 -0.33 27.36 7.83
CA LEU A 84 -1.73 27.63 8.13
C LEU A 84 -2.63 27.30 6.93
N PRO A 85 -3.89 26.89 7.17
CA PRO A 85 -4.85 26.64 6.10
C PRO A 85 -5.24 27.95 5.41
N ARG A 86 -5.61 27.86 4.13
CA ARG A 86 -6.13 28.99 3.34
C ARG A 86 -7.13 28.50 2.29
N PRO A 87 -7.99 29.39 1.77
CA PRO A 87 -8.82 29.07 0.61
C PRO A 87 -7.98 28.63 -0.60
N LEU A 88 -8.57 27.77 -1.43
CA LEU A 88 -7.98 27.35 -2.70
C LEU A 88 -7.89 28.55 -3.65
N LYS A 89 -6.76 28.66 -4.35
CA LYS A 89 -6.51 29.62 -5.44
C LYS A 89 -6.90 29.00 -6.78
N GLU A 90 -7.00 29.84 -7.81
CA GLU A 90 -7.24 29.37 -9.18
C GLU A 90 -6.18 28.33 -9.60
N GLY A 91 -6.64 27.20 -10.12
CA GLY A 91 -5.79 26.07 -10.51
C GLY A 91 -5.56 25.01 -9.44
N GLU A 92 -5.81 25.32 -8.16
CA GLU A 92 -5.72 24.35 -7.06
C GLU A 92 -7.03 23.56 -6.94
N LYS A 93 -6.93 22.23 -6.77
CA LYS A 93 -8.10 21.33 -6.82
C LYS A 93 -8.54 20.85 -5.45
N THR A 94 -7.58 20.56 -4.58
CA THR A 94 -7.81 19.95 -3.28
C THR A 94 -6.80 20.51 -2.27
N GLU A 95 -7.20 20.58 -1.01
CA GLU A 95 -6.32 20.92 0.11
C GLU A 95 -5.61 19.66 0.59
N TRP A 96 -4.28 19.72 0.74
CA TRP A 96 -3.48 18.60 1.23
C TRP A 96 -2.89 18.94 2.59
N VAL A 97 -2.82 17.95 3.47
CA VAL A 97 -2.10 18.01 4.74
C VAL A 97 -1.03 16.93 4.72
N LEU A 98 0.21 17.35 4.92
CA LEU A 98 1.38 16.48 4.97
C LEU A 98 1.79 16.29 6.43
N LEU A 99 1.75 15.07 6.95
CA LEU A 99 2.06 14.76 8.36
C LEU A 99 3.32 13.89 8.47
N ASP A 100 4.18 14.13 9.46
CA ASP A 100 5.39 13.32 9.70
C ASP A 100 5.12 11.92 10.31
N GLY A 101 3.86 11.48 10.33
CA GLY A 101 3.41 10.20 10.88
C GLY A 101 3.43 9.02 9.91
N THR A 102 2.85 7.90 10.37
CA THR A 102 2.55 6.73 9.53
C THR A 102 1.23 6.96 8.75
N PRO A 103 0.93 6.15 7.71
CA PRO A 103 -0.34 6.22 7.00
C PRO A 103 -1.56 6.06 7.90
N ALA A 104 -1.51 5.12 8.86
CA ALA A 104 -2.59 4.92 9.83
C ALA A 104 -2.73 6.11 10.81
N THR A 105 -1.61 6.73 11.22
CA THR A 105 -1.65 8.00 11.97
C THR A 105 -2.32 9.11 11.14
N CYS A 106 -2.01 9.23 9.85
CA CYS A 106 -2.60 10.23 8.97
C CYS A 106 -4.12 10.06 8.85
N ALA A 107 -4.58 8.83 8.57
CA ALA A 107 -6.00 8.52 8.49
C ALA A 107 -6.73 8.83 9.82
N ASN A 108 -6.14 8.45 10.95
CA ASN A 108 -6.76 8.68 12.25
C ASN A 108 -6.82 10.16 12.63
N ILE A 109 -5.74 10.92 12.39
CA ILE A 109 -5.72 12.38 12.60
C ILE A 109 -6.75 13.08 11.69
N ALA A 110 -6.89 12.65 10.44
CA ALA A 110 -7.91 13.19 9.55
C ALA A 110 -9.33 12.98 10.11
N ILE A 111 -9.63 11.77 10.59
CA ILE A 111 -10.96 11.41 11.10
C ILE A 111 -11.30 12.14 12.41
N HIS A 112 -10.33 12.24 13.35
CA HIS A 112 -10.62 12.63 14.73
C HIS A 112 -10.13 14.02 15.13
N SER A 113 -9.19 14.63 14.37
CA SER A 113 -8.46 15.81 14.85
C SER A 113 -8.39 16.97 13.84
N LEU A 114 -8.40 16.70 12.53
CA LEU A 114 -8.32 17.76 11.50
C LEU A 114 -9.67 18.28 11.06
N TYR A 115 -10.67 17.40 10.96
CA TYR A 115 -11.99 17.75 10.45
C TYR A 115 -13.09 17.56 11.51
N PRO A 116 -14.22 18.29 11.41
CA PRO A 116 -15.30 18.17 12.39
C PRO A 116 -15.81 16.73 12.54
N PRO A 117 -16.25 16.32 13.74
CA PRO A 117 -16.83 14.99 13.93
C PRO A 117 -17.98 14.71 12.96
N GLY A 118 -17.95 13.52 12.35
CA GLY A 118 -18.95 13.13 11.35
C GLY A 118 -18.85 13.90 10.04
N SER A 119 -17.72 14.53 9.73
CA SER A 119 -17.48 15.20 8.44
C SER A 119 -16.89 14.29 7.36
N ILE A 120 -16.45 13.07 7.69
CA ILE A 120 -15.85 12.12 6.76
C ILE A 120 -16.76 10.90 6.62
N ASP A 121 -16.99 10.51 5.37
CA ASP A 121 -17.91 9.41 5.01
C ASP A 121 -17.17 8.18 4.48
N LEU A 122 -15.97 8.36 3.94
CA LEU A 122 -15.16 7.32 3.32
C LEU A 122 -13.67 7.69 3.43
N VAL A 123 -12.82 6.70 3.66
CA VAL A 123 -11.38 6.82 3.46
C VAL A 123 -10.94 5.99 2.26
N ILE A 124 -10.20 6.59 1.34
CA ILE A 124 -9.52 5.86 0.28
C ILE A 124 -8.01 5.97 0.52
N SER A 125 -7.37 4.85 0.82
CA SER A 125 -5.91 4.79 0.91
C SER A 125 -5.34 4.33 -0.43
N GLY A 126 -4.53 5.17 -1.07
CA GLY A 126 -3.91 4.93 -2.37
C GLY A 126 -4.21 6.04 -3.40
N PRO A 127 -3.93 5.78 -4.68
CA PRO A 127 -3.40 4.53 -5.23
C PRO A 127 -1.94 4.33 -4.83
N ASN A 128 -1.60 3.15 -4.34
CA ASN A 128 -0.22 2.75 -4.06
C ASN A 128 0.58 2.56 -5.36
N PHE A 129 1.86 2.95 -5.35
CA PHE A 129 2.84 2.67 -6.40
C PHE A 129 3.32 1.22 -6.34
N GLY A 130 2.48 0.31 -6.82
CA GLY A 130 2.68 -1.12 -6.75
C GLY A 130 1.43 -1.85 -6.26
N ARG A 131 1.41 -3.17 -6.43
CA ARG A 131 0.30 -4.01 -5.96
C ARG A 131 0.45 -4.42 -4.50
N ASN A 132 -0.67 -4.65 -3.83
CA ASN A 132 -0.75 -5.21 -2.49
C ASN A 132 -1.53 -6.54 -2.49
N THR A 133 -1.42 -7.32 -3.57
CA THR A 133 -2.03 -8.65 -3.63
C THR A 133 -1.24 -9.67 -2.83
N SER A 134 -1.94 -10.67 -2.30
CA SER A 134 -1.46 -11.75 -1.43
C SER A 134 -1.08 -11.34 0.00
N THR A 135 -1.18 -12.29 0.93
CA THR A 135 -1.01 -12.08 2.38
C THR A 135 0.32 -11.42 2.74
N ALA A 136 1.43 -11.82 2.12
CA ALA A 136 2.75 -11.30 2.46
C ALA A 136 2.90 -9.80 2.19
N PHE A 137 2.39 -9.31 1.06
CA PHE A 137 2.39 -7.87 0.77
C PHE A 137 1.29 -7.15 1.54
N ALA A 138 0.10 -7.73 1.62
CA ALA A 138 -1.03 -7.08 2.29
C ALA A 138 -0.75 -6.80 3.77
N LEU A 139 -0.14 -7.74 4.50
CA LEU A 139 0.21 -7.56 5.92
C LEU A 139 1.33 -6.54 6.17
N SER A 140 2.17 -6.27 5.16
CA SER A 140 3.22 -5.25 5.24
C SER A 140 2.78 -3.89 4.69
N SER A 141 1.64 -3.81 4.01
CA SER A 141 1.14 -2.63 3.32
C SER A 141 0.75 -1.49 4.27
N GLY A 142 1.34 -0.31 4.07
CA GLY A 142 0.88 0.92 4.73
C GLY A 142 -0.47 1.38 4.17
N THR A 143 -0.70 1.16 2.87
CA THR A 143 -1.98 1.45 2.19
C THR A 143 -3.15 0.71 2.83
N ILE A 144 -3.05 -0.62 2.96
CA ILE A 144 -4.08 -1.43 3.62
C ILE A 144 -4.15 -1.10 5.11
N GLY A 145 -3.00 -0.85 5.75
CA GLY A 145 -2.95 -0.41 7.14
C GLY A 145 -3.76 0.86 7.41
N ALA A 146 -3.64 1.89 6.57
CA ALA A 146 -4.43 3.12 6.72
C ALA A 146 -5.94 2.88 6.54
N ALA A 147 -6.32 2.06 5.56
CA ALA A 147 -7.73 1.69 5.35
C ALA A 147 -8.31 0.89 6.53
N MET A 148 -7.55 -0.07 7.08
CA MET A 148 -7.95 -0.79 8.29
C MET A 148 -8.06 0.13 9.51
N ALA A 149 -7.17 1.11 9.65
CA ALA A 149 -7.23 2.09 10.73
C ALA A 149 -8.48 2.97 10.66
N ALA A 150 -8.89 3.37 9.45
CA ALA A 150 -10.14 4.08 9.22
C ALA A 150 -11.36 3.22 9.56
N SER A 151 -11.36 1.96 9.13
CA SER A 151 -12.45 1.02 9.41
C SER A 151 -12.61 0.72 10.91
N LEU A 152 -11.51 0.54 11.63
CA LEU A 152 -11.50 0.43 13.09
C LEU A 152 -11.94 1.73 13.80
N SER A 153 -11.95 2.86 13.08
CA SER A 153 -12.52 4.14 13.52
C SER A 153 -13.97 4.33 13.05
N HIS A 154 -14.64 3.25 12.61
CA HIS A 154 -16.01 3.21 12.10
C HIS A 154 -16.24 3.99 10.80
N ILE A 155 -15.19 4.25 10.02
CA ILE A 155 -15.29 4.87 8.70
C ILE A 155 -15.07 3.81 7.61
N PRO A 156 -16.03 3.62 6.68
CA PRO A 156 -15.85 2.76 5.50
C PRO A 156 -14.54 3.08 4.78
N ALA A 157 -13.87 2.06 4.23
CA ALA A 157 -12.58 2.27 3.60
C ALA A 157 -12.30 1.40 2.37
N ILE A 158 -11.55 1.97 1.42
CA ILE A 158 -10.99 1.31 0.25
C ILE A 158 -9.46 1.42 0.32
N ALA A 159 -8.76 0.32 0.13
CA ALA A 159 -7.32 0.32 -0.13
C ALA A 159 -7.10 0.09 -1.62
N LEU A 160 -6.55 1.08 -2.32
CA LEU A 160 -6.38 1.08 -3.77
C LEU A 160 -4.89 0.96 -4.13
N SER A 161 -4.57 0.06 -5.06
CA SER A 161 -3.19 -0.23 -5.46
C SER A 161 -3.09 -0.38 -6.97
N TRP A 162 -2.13 0.30 -7.60
CA TRP A 162 -1.89 0.17 -9.02
C TRP A 162 -0.64 -0.68 -9.25
N GLY A 163 -0.86 -1.90 -9.75
CA GLY A 163 0.18 -2.88 -10.00
C GLY A 163 1.04 -2.51 -11.20
N LEU A 164 2.33 -2.29 -10.97
CA LEU A 164 3.33 -2.14 -12.02
C LEU A 164 3.61 -3.50 -12.66
N MET A 165 3.06 -3.73 -13.85
CA MET A 165 3.14 -5.02 -14.54
C MET A 165 4.46 -5.15 -15.31
N GLU A 166 5.05 -6.34 -15.29
CA GLU A 166 6.28 -6.62 -16.04
C GLU A 166 6.07 -6.39 -17.53
N GLY A 167 7.07 -5.81 -18.21
CA GLY A 167 6.95 -5.41 -19.62
C GLY A 167 6.25 -4.07 -19.88
N TYR A 168 5.73 -3.41 -18.83
CA TYR A 168 5.04 -2.11 -18.92
C TYR A 168 5.59 -1.08 -17.93
N LYS A 169 6.89 -1.15 -17.61
CA LYS A 169 7.57 -0.24 -16.69
C LYS A 169 8.55 0.65 -17.47
N PRO A 170 8.51 1.99 -17.31
CA PRO A 170 7.44 2.75 -16.66
C PRO A 170 6.11 2.64 -17.45
N PRO A 171 4.95 2.76 -16.77
CA PRO A 171 3.67 2.69 -17.45
C PRO A 171 3.46 3.93 -18.33
N PRO A 172 2.93 3.78 -19.56
CA PRO A 172 2.58 4.92 -20.41
C PRO A 172 1.43 5.72 -19.78
N GLN A 173 1.36 7.01 -20.11
CA GLN A 173 0.33 7.92 -19.58
C GLN A 173 -1.11 7.43 -19.85
N SER A 174 -1.33 6.74 -20.96
CA SER A 174 -2.64 6.16 -21.28
C SER A 174 -3.08 5.10 -20.28
N PHE A 175 -2.15 4.33 -19.69
CA PHE A 175 -2.47 3.33 -18.67
C PHE A 175 -2.78 4.01 -17.34
N ILE A 176 -2.04 5.06 -17.00
CA ILE A 176 -2.30 5.87 -15.80
C ILE A 176 -3.71 6.48 -15.88
N GLN A 177 -4.06 7.10 -17.02
CA GLN A 177 -5.39 7.66 -17.21
C GLN A 177 -6.48 6.56 -17.17
N GLY A 178 -6.27 5.42 -17.83
CA GLY A 178 -7.20 4.31 -17.76
C GLY A 178 -7.39 3.77 -16.33
N ALA A 179 -6.31 3.75 -15.54
CA ALA A 179 -6.35 3.36 -14.13
C ALA A 179 -7.10 4.39 -13.27
N VAL A 180 -6.94 5.70 -13.52
CA VAL A 180 -7.74 6.76 -12.89
C VAL A 180 -9.23 6.51 -13.15
N ASP A 181 -9.60 6.39 -14.43
CA ASP A 181 -11.00 6.31 -14.84
C ASP A 181 -11.68 5.06 -14.27
N VAL A 182 -11.03 3.89 -14.35
CA VAL A 182 -11.60 2.66 -13.78
C VAL A 182 -11.60 2.67 -12.25
N SER A 183 -10.60 3.29 -11.60
CA SER A 183 -10.58 3.39 -10.14
C SER A 183 -11.69 4.29 -9.63
N CYS A 184 -11.99 5.41 -10.30
CA CYS A 184 -13.14 6.25 -9.99
C CYS A 184 -14.47 5.49 -10.16
N GLN A 185 -14.61 4.73 -11.25
CA GLN A 185 -15.79 3.89 -11.47
C GLN A 185 -15.97 2.84 -10.38
N ILE A 186 -14.90 2.12 -10.01
CA ILE A 186 -14.94 1.12 -8.94
C ILE A 186 -15.23 1.76 -7.59
N ALA A 187 -14.56 2.85 -7.24
CA ALA A 187 -14.81 3.56 -5.98
C ALA A 187 -16.28 4.00 -5.87
N SER A 188 -16.86 4.53 -6.95
CA SER A 188 -18.27 4.90 -7.02
C SER A 188 -19.20 3.68 -6.86
N LYS A 189 -18.90 2.56 -7.53
CA LYS A 189 -19.69 1.33 -7.41
C LYS A 189 -19.60 0.69 -6.02
N LEU A 190 -18.42 0.69 -5.40
CA LEU A 190 -18.24 0.19 -4.03
C LEU A 190 -18.89 1.12 -3.02
N TRP A 191 -18.82 2.44 -3.25
CA TRP A 191 -19.61 3.40 -2.49
C TRP A 191 -21.08 3.02 -2.55
N ASP A 192 -21.68 2.95 -3.74
CA ASP A 192 -23.09 2.58 -3.95
C ASP A 192 -23.46 1.23 -3.30
N LEU A 193 -22.58 0.24 -3.39
CA LEU A 193 -22.77 -1.09 -2.79
C LEU A 193 -22.84 -1.01 -1.26
N GLY A 194 -21.93 -0.27 -0.62
CA GLY A 194 -21.84 -0.16 0.83
C GLY A 194 -20.97 -1.24 1.50
N TRP A 195 -20.96 -1.20 2.84
CA TRP A 195 -20.13 -2.05 3.73
C TRP A 195 -20.96 -2.91 4.71
N GLU A 196 -22.27 -3.07 4.50
CA GLU A 196 -23.16 -3.74 5.46
C GLU A 196 -23.01 -5.26 5.51
N GLN A 197 -22.78 -5.81 6.71
CA GLN A 197 -23.81 -6.41 7.59
C GLN A 197 -23.18 -6.61 8.99
N ALA A 198 -23.51 -5.72 9.94
CA ALA A 198 -22.91 -5.68 11.28
C ALA A 198 -23.11 -6.97 12.11
N ASP A 199 -24.03 -7.84 11.70
CA ASP A 199 -24.39 -9.10 12.36
C ASP A 199 -24.20 -10.35 11.48
N SER A 200 -23.50 -10.24 10.34
CA SER A 200 -23.19 -11.42 9.51
C SER A 200 -21.72 -11.83 9.65
N GLU A 201 -21.47 -13.13 9.55
CA GLU A 201 -20.10 -13.69 9.44
C GLU A 201 -19.32 -13.13 8.24
N HIS A 202 -19.98 -12.36 7.36
CA HIS A 202 -19.46 -11.81 6.10
C HIS A 202 -19.39 -10.28 6.07
N ARG A 203 -19.30 -9.61 7.23
CA ARG A 203 -19.07 -8.16 7.32
C ARG A 203 -17.84 -7.75 6.51
N VAL A 204 -17.96 -6.69 5.70
CA VAL A 204 -16.83 -6.08 4.98
C VAL A 204 -16.36 -4.85 5.72
N ASP A 205 -15.09 -4.80 6.10
CA ASP A 205 -14.49 -3.65 6.78
C ASP A 205 -13.71 -2.77 5.80
N VAL A 206 -13.03 -3.38 4.82
CA VAL A 206 -12.23 -2.71 3.79
C VAL A 206 -12.39 -3.45 2.46
N TYR A 207 -12.49 -2.74 1.33
CA TYR A 207 -12.25 -3.32 0.01
C TYR A 207 -10.80 -3.07 -0.42
N SER A 208 -10.03 -4.13 -0.64
CA SER A 208 -8.70 -4.03 -1.26
C SER A 208 -8.81 -4.19 -2.77
N VAL A 209 -8.48 -3.14 -3.50
CA VAL A 209 -8.62 -3.03 -4.96
C VAL A 209 -7.22 -2.98 -5.59
N ASN A 210 -6.94 -3.91 -6.51
CA ASN A 210 -5.68 -3.91 -7.26
C ASN A 210 -5.96 -3.79 -8.77
N VAL A 211 -5.44 -2.73 -9.39
CA VAL A 211 -5.59 -2.44 -10.82
C VAL A 211 -4.28 -2.73 -11.55
N PRO A 212 -4.24 -3.59 -12.58
CA PRO A 212 -2.99 -3.90 -13.29
C PRO A 212 -2.70 -2.83 -14.34
N LEU A 213 -1.56 -2.12 -14.24
CA LEU A 213 -1.15 -1.14 -15.25
C LEU A 213 -0.64 -1.84 -16.51
N MET A 214 -1.57 -2.22 -17.40
CA MET A 214 -1.31 -2.97 -18.63
C MET A 214 -2.45 -2.77 -19.66
N PRO A 215 -2.32 -3.25 -20.91
CA PRO A 215 -3.29 -2.96 -21.99
C PRO A 215 -4.74 -3.34 -21.69
N SER A 216 -4.99 -4.32 -20.80
CA SER A 216 -6.35 -4.78 -20.47
C SER A 216 -7.23 -3.67 -19.89
N ILE A 217 -6.65 -2.70 -19.16
CA ILE A 217 -7.42 -1.61 -18.51
C ILE A 217 -7.96 -0.57 -19.49
N ILE A 218 -7.38 -0.48 -20.69
CA ILE A 218 -7.82 0.42 -21.75
C ILE A 218 -8.45 -0.33 -22.94
N SER A 219 -8.74 -1.62 -22.77
CA SER A 219 -9.29 -2.43 -23.84
C SER A 219 -10.73 -2.02 -24.19
N LYS A 220 -11.11 -2.13 -25.46
CA LYS A 220 -12.44 -1.70 -25.95
C LYS A 220 -13.63 -2.40 -25.25
N GLY A 221 -13.41 -3.62 -24.74
CA GLY A 221 -14.42 -4.37 -23.98
C GLY A 221 -14.54 -3.95 -22.52
N GLY A 222 -13.68 -3.02 -22.05
CA GLY A 222 -13.52 -2.68 -20.65
C GLY A 222 -12.70 -3.72 -19.87
N PRO A 223 -12.07 -3.33 -18.76
CA PRO A 223 -11.38 -4.27 -17.89
C PRO A 223 -12.36 -5.24 -17.23
N THR A 224 -11.93 -6.49 -17.06
CA THR A 224 -12.64 -7.45 -16.21
C THR A 224 -12.34 -7.16 -14.75
N VAL A 225 -13.37 -7.20 -13.90
CA VAL A 225 -13.27 -7.04 -12.45
C VAL A 225 -13.72 -8.33 -11.78
N TYR A 226 -12.88 -8.91 -10.92
CA TYR A 226 -13.22 -10.10 -10.13
C TYR A 226 -13.37 -9.74 -8.66
N TRP A 227 -14.40 -10.31 -8.03
CA TRP A 227 -14.38 -10.56 -6.59
C TRP A 227 -13.35 -11.65 -6.30
N THR A 228 -12.44 -11.39 -5.37
CA THR A 228 -11.32 -12.28 -5.11
C THR A 228 -11.12 -12.58 -3.63
N GLU A 229 -10.53 -13.73 -3.35
CA GLU A 229 -9.90 -14.00 -2.05
C GLU A 229 -8.43 -13.54 -2.07
N MET A 230 -7.86 -13.34 -0.88
CA MET A 230 -6.44 -13.01 -0.77
C MET A 230 -5.58 -14.28 -0.89
N ALA A 231 -4.65 -14.29 -1.86
CA ALA A 231 -3.73 -15.41 -2.02
C ALA A 231 -2.82 -15.58 -0.80
N LYS A 232 -2.62 -16.81 -0.33
CA LYS A 232 -1.75 -17.11 0.81
C LYS A 232 -0.30 -17.26 0.33
N THR A 233 0.55 -16.32 0.71
CA THR A 233 1.98 -16.30 0.31
C THR A 233 2.89 -16.12 1.52
N LYS A 234 4.18 -16.47 1.35
CA LYS A 234 5.24 -16.34 2.36
C LYS A 234 6.50 -15.79 1.69
N TYR A 235 7.26 -14.96 2.39
CA TYR A 235 8.60 -14.55 1.98
C TYR A 235 9.68 -15.33 2.73
N GLN A 236 10.89 -15.32 2.19
CA GLN A 236 12.07 -15.85 2.87
C GLN A 236 12.77 -14.73 3.68
N ARG A 237 14.03 -14.44 3.37
CA ARG A 237 14.88 -13.51 4.12
C ARG A 237 14.62 -12.08 3.67
N LEU A 238 14.31 -11.17 4.61
CA LEU A 238 14.11 -9.75 4.31
C LEU A 238 15.39 -8.88 4.47
N PHE A 239 16.35 -9.31 5.29
CA PHE A 239 17.55 -8.53 5.64
C PHE A 239 18.85 -9.30 5.39
N LYS A 240 19.93 -8.63 4.96
CA LYS A 240 21.30 -9.19 4.87
C LYS A 240 22.20 -8.56 5.92
N SER A 241 23.15 -9.33 6.45
CA SER A 241 24.26 -8.78 7.23
C SER A 241 25.13 -7.89 6.33
N THR A 242 25.68 -6.79 6.87
CA THR A 242 26.58 -5.89 6.15
C THR A 242 27.66 -5.34 7.07
N ALA A 243 28.93 -5.42 6.65
CA ALA A 243 30.03 -4.78 7.38
C ALA A 243 30.09 -3.26 7.14
N LYS A 244 29.61 -2.79 5.98
CA LYS A 244 29.62 -1.38 5.59
C LYS A 244 28.45 -0.64 6.25
N ILE A 245 28.70 0.59 6.73
CA ILE A 245 27.63 1.56 7.01
C ILE A 245 27.20 2.07 5.63
N PRO A 246 25.99 1.74 5.14
CA PRO A 246 25.50 2.38 3.93
C PRO A 246 25.43 3.89 4.20
N ALA A 247 25.87 4.72 3.26
CA ALA A 247 25.49 6.13 3.28
C ALA A 247 23.97 6.21 3.48
N PRO A 248 23.42 7.21 4.21
CA PRO A 248 21.98 7.37 4.37
C PRO A 248 21.35 7.26 2.98
N VAL A 249 20.58 6.20 2.80
CA VAL A 249 20.05 5.84 1.51
C VAL A 249 18.92 6.82 1.23
N VAL A 250 19.20 7.88 0.49
CA VAL A 250 18.19 8.62 -0.27
C VAL A 250 17.83 7.72 -1.46
N LYS A 251 17.16 6.60 -1.18
CA LYS A 251 16.40 5.86 -2.19
C LYS A 251 14.96 5.95 -1.75
N ASP A 252 14.33 7.06 -2.06
CA ASP A 252 13.43 7.11 -3.20
C ASP A 252 12.99 5.72 -3.71
N GLY A 253 12.19 4.94 -2.97
CA GLY A 253 11.67 3.66 -3.49
C GLY A 253 11.27 2.66 -2.43
N GLY A 254 9.99 2.27 -2.41
CA GLY A 254 9.53 1.14 -1.63
C GLY A 254 10.08 -0.18 -2.20
N PRO A 255 10.08 -1.29 -1.46
CA PRO A 255 10.53 -2.61 -1.97
C PRO A 255 9.70 -3.17 -3.13
N ALA A 256 8.50 -2.60 -3.36
CA ALA A 256 7.64 -2.88 -4.51
C ALA A 256 7.92 -1.96 -5.71
N ALA A 257 8.70 -0.89 -5.51
CA ALA A 257 9.25 -0.07 -6.58
C ALA A 257 10.43 -0.80 -7.22
N VAL A 258 10.46 -0.81 -8.54
CA VAL A 258 11.52 -1.49 -9.30
C VAL A 258 12.81 -0.67 -9.20
N PRO A 259 13.98 -1.29 -8.96
CA PRO A 259 15.25 -0.59 -9.09
C PRO A 259 15.41 -0.06 -10.53
N ALA A 260 15.77 1.22 -10.66
CA ALA A 260 16.06 1.84 -11.95
C ALA A 260 17.06 1.01 -12.77
N ASP A 261 16.88 1.00 -14.09
CA ASP A 261 17.70 0.28 -15.06
C ASP A 261 19.20 0.45 -14.79
N LYS A 262 19.93 -0.67 -14.71
CA LYS A 262 21.39 -0.70 -14.66
C LYS A 262 21.98 -0.40 -16.06
N SER A 263 21.71 0.78 -16.60
CA SER A 263 22.31 1.24 -17.85
C SER A 263 23.01 2.59 -17.66
N SER A 264 23.97 2.64 -16.73
CA SER A 264 25.16 3.53 -16.77
C SER A 264 25.87 3.55 -15.40
N VAL A 265 26.57 2.48 -15.06
CA VAL A 265 27.69 2.57 -14.11
C VAL A 265 28.85 1.79 -14.69
N GLU A 266 29.95 2.49 -14.90
CA GLU A 266 31.20 1.96 -15.45
C GLU A 266 31.68 0.70 -14.73
N GLN A 267 32.28 -0.18 -15.53
CA GLN A 267 32.84 -1.47 -15.13
C GLN A 267 33.96 -1.31 -14.09
N GLY A 268 33.62 -1.37 -12.81
CA GLY A 268 34.52 -1.85 -11.77
C GLY A 268 34.34 -3.35 -11.62
N LYS A 269 35.29 -4.15 -12.12
CA LYS A 269 35.35 -5.60 -11.83
C LYS A 269 35.60 -5.80 -10.34
N GLU A 270 34.55 -6.03 -9.56
CA GLU A 270 34.67 -6.67 -8.24
C GLU A 270 34.30 -8.15 -8.40
N GLN A 271 35.27 -9.01 -8.10
CA GLN A 271 35.13 -10.46 -8.14
C GLN A 271 33.96 -10.91 -7.27
N GLU A 272 32.95 -11.52 -7.90
CA GLU A 272 32.02 -12.39 -7.19
C GLU A 272 32.82 -13.56 -6.61
N ALA A 273 33.07 -13.51 -5.31
CA ALA A 273 33.46 -14.70 -4.57
C ALA A 273 32.27 -15.68 -4.63
N ALA A 274 32.48 -16.79 -5.31
CA ALA A 274 31.58 -17.93 -5.29
C ALA A 274 31.46 -18.43 -3.84
N GLU A 275 30.30 -18.22 -3.22
CA GLU A 275 30.00 -18.82 -1.92
C GLU A 275 28.84 -19.81 -2.08
N GLY A 276 29.19 -21.06 -1.77
CA GLY A 276 28.36 -22.24 -1.95
C GLY A 276 27.08 -22.20 -1.13
N GLN A 277 26.14 -23.02 -1.57
CA GLN A 277 24.91 -23.35 -0.86
C GLN A 277 25.25 -24.02 0.48
N ALA A 278 25.52 -23.23 1.51
CA ALA A 278 25.60 -23.73 2.87
C ALA A 278 24.19 -24.18 3.30
N SER A 279 24.09 -25.43 3.74
CA SER A 279 22.85 -25.99 4.28
C SER A 279 22.36 -25.12 5.45
N GLY A 280 21.04 -24.98 5.62
CA GLY A 280 20.42 -24.04 6.58
C GLY A 280 20.83 -24.19 8.05
N ALA A 281 21.57 -25.25 8.41
CA ALA A 281 22.14 -25.44 9.75
C ALA A 281 23.48 -24.68 9.97
N GLU A 282 24.26 -24.39 8.92
CA GLU A 282 25.54 -23.66 9.02
C GLU A 282 25.37 -22.15 9.10
N ALA A 283 24.29 -21.60 8.52
CA ALA A 283 24.01 -20.17 8.51
C ALA A 283 23.60 -19.58 9.88
N LEU A 284 23.29 -20.42 10.87
CA LEU A 284 22.80 -20.00 12.19
C LEU A 284 23.89 -19.91 13.27
N ARG A 285 25.15 -20.27 12.96
CA ARG A 285 26.24 -20.18 13.95
C ARG A 285 26.90 -18.81 13.88
N MET A 286 27.17 -18.23 15.04
CA MET A 286 28.10 -17.10 15.13
C MET A 286 29.44 -17.55 14.55
N VAL A 287 29.84 -16.99 13.41
CA VAL A 287 31.15 -17.20 12.80
C VAL A 287 32.13 -16.15 13.28
N ASP A 288 33.43 -16.41 13.18
CA ASP A 288 34.48 -15.52 13.73
C ASP A 288 34.38 -14.08 13.22
N SER A 289 33.91 -13.89 11.99
CA SER A 289 33.68 -12.55 11.41
C SER A 289 32.61 -11.74 12.14
N HIS A 290 31.64 -12.38 12.82
CA HIS A 290 30.63 -11.71 13.63
C HIS A 290 31.18 -11.11 14.94
N TYR A 291 32.36 -11.54 15.40
CA TYR A 291 33.03 -10.97 16.56
C TYR A 291 33.91 -9.76 16.22
N GLN A 292 34.15 -9.50 14.93
CA GLN A 292 35.09 -8.47 14.48
C GLN A 292 34.41 -7.18 13.97
N ALA A 293 33.08 -7.14 13.90
CA ALA A 293 32.34 -5.98 13.46
C ALA A 293 31.02 -5.79 14.22
N PRO A 294 30.52 -4.54 14.36
CA PRO A 294 29.20 -4.28 14.93
C PRO A 294 28.09 -4.96 14.13
N LEU A 295 27.05 -5.45 14.82
CA LEU A 295 25.85 -6.03 14.20
C LEU A 295 25.14 -5.00 13.34
N ARG A 296 25.05 -5.26 12.04
CA ARG A 296 24.46 -4.37 11.05
C ARG A 296 23.75 -5.18 9.99
N PHE A 297 22.54 -4.74 9.65
CA PHE A 297 21.70 -5.37 8.64
C PHE A 297 21.13 -4.32 7.70
N VAL A 298 20.98 -4.69 6.43
CA VAL A 298 20.34 -3.88 5.40
C VAL A 298 19.11 -4.60 4.87
N PHE A 299 18.05 -3.86 4.59
CA PHE A 299 16.86 -4.41 3.95
C PHE A 299 17.22 -4.83 2.51
N ALA A 300 17.14 -6.13 2.25
CA ALA A 300 17.55 -6.77 1.01
C ALA A 300 16.75 -8.08 0.83
N PRO A 301 15.46 -7.95 0.48
CA PRO A 301 14.50 -9.03 0.59
C PRO A 301 14.59 -10.03 -0.57
N ASP A 302 14.44 -11.30 -0.24
CA ASP A 302 14.23 -12.37 -1.21
C ASP A 302 12.74 -12.60 -1.44
N ILE A 303 12.19 -11.82 -2.38
CA ILE A 303 10.76 -11.75 -2.71
C ILE A 303 10.50 -11.94 -4.20
N GLY A 304 11.48 -12.42 -4.97
CA GLY A 304 11.33 -12.67 -6.41
C GLY A 304 10.08 -13.51 -6.74
N PRO A 305 9.85 -14.65 -6.05
CA PRO A 305 8.64 -15.45 -6.24
C PRO A 305 7.34 -14.75 -5.84
N LEU A 306 7.40 -13.75 -4.96
CA LEU A 306 6.22 -12.94 -4.62
C LEU A 306 5.91 -11.93 -5.70
N VAL A 307 6.93 -11.31 -6.31
CA VAL A 307 6.79 -10.29 -7.35
C VAL A 307 6.36 -10.92 -8.68
N ASN A 308 7.03 -12.00 -9.07
CA ASN A 308 6.81 -12.75 -10.30
C ASN A 308 6.47 -14.22 -9.96
N PRO A 309 5.23 -14.49 -9.52
CA PRO A 309 4.80 -15.85 -9.19
C PRO A 309 4.82 -16.75 -10.42
N SER A 310 5.17 -18.02 -10.24
CA SER A 310 5.07 -19.00 -11.33
C SER A 310 3.59 -19.25 -11.65
N PRO A 311 3.23 -19.54 -12.92
CA PRO A 311 1.84 -19.83 -13.28
C PRO A 311 1.22 -20.95 -12.43
N ALA A 312 1.99 -21.98 -12.09
CA ALA A 312 1.54 -23.10 -11.25
C ALA A 312 1.24 -22.70 -9.78
N SER A 313 1.72 -21.55 -9.32
CA SER A 313 1.45 -21.03 -7.98
C SER A 313 0.23 -20.10 -7.91
N LEU A 314 -0.36 -19.75 -9.06
CA LEU A 314 -1.54 -18.91 -9.14
C LEU A 314 -2.79 -19.75 -9.00
N GLN A 315 -3.53 -19.55 -7.91
CA GLN A 315 -4.79 -20.23 -7.66
C GLN A 315 -5.94 -19.41 -8.23
N GLU A 316 -6.81 -20.01 -9.03
CA GLU A 316 -8.00 -19.32 -9.54
C GLU A 316 -8.88 -18.79 -8.40
N GLY A 317 -9.47 -17.60 -8.61
CA GLY A 317 -10.28 -16.90 -7.60
C GLY A 317 -9.49 -16.02 -6.63
N THR A 318 -8.16 -16.06 -6.65
CA THR A 318 -7.34 -15.17 -5.80
C THR A 318 -6.98 -13.85 -6.48
N ASP A 319 -6.65 -12.87 -5.65
CA ASP A 319 -6.25 -11.52 -6.05
C ASP A 319 -4.99 -11.50 -6.96
N ASN A 320 -3.96 -12.27 -6.62
CA ASN A 320 -2.76 -12.38 -7.44
C ASN A 320 -3.05 -13.08 -8.78
N HIS A 321 -3.93 -14.09 -8.82
CA HIS A 321 -4.32 -14.76 -10.06
C HIS A 321 -5.07 -13.81 -10.99
N ALA A 322 -6.07 -13.08 -10.49
CA ALA A 322 -6.81 -12.09 -11.26
C ALA A 322 -5.86 -11.04 -11.87
N LEU A 323 -4.98 -10.47 -11.03
CA LEU A 323 -4.06 -9.42 -11.46
C LEU A 323 -3.04 -9.91 -12.50
N MET A 324 -2.49 -11.12 -12.33
CA MET A 324 -1.52 -11.69 -13.29
C MET A 324 -2.17 -12.03 -14.63
N HIS A 325 -3.50 -12.25 -14.68
CA HIS A 325 -4.26 -12.43 -15.92
C HIS A 325 -4.86 -11.11 -16.46
N GLY A 326 -4.42 -9.97 -15.92
CA GLY A 326 -4.81 -8.65 -16.40
C GLY A 326 -6.21 -8.21 -16.00
N ALA A 327 -6.84 -8.87 -15.04
CA ALA A 327 -8.09 -8.42 -14.44
C ALA A 327 -7.83 -7.57 -13.19
N ILE A 328 -8.80 -6.72 -12.86
CA ILE A 328 -8.82 -5.97 -11.61
C ILE A 328 -9.34 -6.89 -10.51
N SER A 329 -8.67 -6.89 -9.36
CA SER A 329 -9.11 -7.66 -8.20
C SER A 329 -9.80 -6.74 -7.19
N VAL A 330 -10.93 -7.19 -6.63
CA VAL A 330 -11.61 -6.56 -5.50
C VAL A 330 -11.75 -7.61 -4.40
N THR A 331 -10.97 -7.47 -3.34
CA THR A 331 -10.95 -8.38 -2.20
C THR A 331 -11.60 -7.70 -0.99
N PRO A 332 -12.82 -8.11 -0.57
CA PRO A 332 -13.39 -7.67 0.70
C PRO A 332 -12.60 -8.31 1.85
N ILE A 333 -12.18 -7.49 2.82
CA ILE A 333 -11.44 -7.95 4.01
C ILE A 333 -12.05 -7.41 5.29
N GLN A 334 -11.83 -8.13 6.37
CA GLN A 334 -12.16 -7.71 7.73
C GLN A 334 -10.92 -7.10 8.41
N ALA A 335 -11.13 -6.07 9.23
CA ALA A 335 -10.11 -5.43 10.04
C ALA A 335 -9.82 -6.25 11.31
N ALA A 336 -9.56 -7.54 11.13
CA ALA A 336 -9.35 -8.51 12.20
C ALA A 336 -8.25 -9.51 11.80
N PHE A 337 -7.64 -10.13 12.81
CA PHE A 337 -6.83 -11.31 12.55
C PHE A 337 -7.73 -12.52 12.29
N ALA A 338 -7.34 -13.35 11.34
CA ALA A 338 -7.97 -14.65 11.16
C ALA A 338 -7.59 -15.57 12.32
N SER A 339 -8.57 -16.05 13.07
CA SER A 339 -8.36 -17.06 14.11
C SER A 339 -7.99 -18.42 13.49
N ALA A 340 -7.03 -19.12 14.08
CA ALA A 340 -6.75 -20.51 13.75
C ALA A 340 -7.61 -21.45 14.61
N ASP A 341 -7.80 -22.69 14.14
CA ASP A 341 -8.46 -23.72 14.93
C ASP A 341 -7.70 -24.03 16.22
N PHE A 342 -8.43 -24.30 17.29
CA PHE A 342 -7.85 -24.83 18.51
C PHE A 342 -7.16 -26.18 18.23
N PRO A 343 -6.00 -26.47 18.85
CA PRO A 343 -5.34 -27.77 18.70
C PRO A 343 -6.20 -28.89 19.28
N ARG A 344 -6.98 -29.57 18.42
CA ARG A 344 -7.80 -30.73 18.82
C ARG A 344 -6.91 -31.96 18.96
N GLY A 345 -7.13 -32.77 20.01
CA GLY A 345 -6.51 -34.09 20.15
C GLY A 345 -5.07 -34.13 20.67
N LYS A 346 -4.48 -32.99 21.07
CA LYS A 346 -3.22 -32.97 21.83
C LYS A 346 -3.54 -32.78 23.31
N ALA A 347 -3.07 -33.68 24.17
CA ALA A 347 -3.06 -33.42 25.61
C ALA A 347 -2.15 -32.21 25.84
N ILE A 348 -2.73 -31.09 26.28
CA ILE A 348 -1.96 -29.96 26.76
C ILE A 348 -1.53 -30.37 28.17
N GLU A 349 -0.23 -30.64 28.37
CA GLU A 349 0.31 -30.85 29.70
C GLU A 349 0.11 -29.59 30.54
N THR A 350 -0.38 -29.80 31.74
CA THR A 350 -0.89 -28.73 32.58
C THR A 350 -0.33 -28.89 33.97
N ASP A 351 0.87 -28.38 34.19
CA ASP A 351 1.48 -28.24 35.52
C ASP A 351 0.65 -27.26 36.38
N GLY A 352 -0.56 -27.68 36.79
CA GLY A 352 -1.52 -26.88 37.54
C GLY A 352 -2.37 -25.88 36.73
N LEU A 353 -2.15 -25.75 35.41
CA LEU A 353 -2.90 -24.81 34.55
C LEU A 353 -4.24 -25.40 34.08
N LYS A 354 -5.36 -24.70 34.32
CA LYS A 354 -6.69 -25.15 33.88
C LYS A 354 -7.09 -24.46 32.57
N TRP A 355 -6.79 -25.09 31.44
CA TRP A 355 -7.29 -24.64 30.14
C TRP A 355 -8.76 -25.05 29.99
N ARG A 356 -9.61 -24.09 29.61
CA ARG A 356 -11.02 -24.34 29.27
C ARG A 356 -11.19 -23.99 27.80
N LEU A 357 -11.76 -24.92 27.03
CA LEU A 357 -12.13 -24.73 25.63
C LEU A 357 -13.52 -24.10 25.52
#